data_AF-A0A3B9T7N7-F1
#
_entry.id   AF-A0A3B9T7N7-F1
#
_cell.length_a   1.000
_cell.length_b   1.000
_cell.length_c   1.000
_cell.angle_alpha   90.00
_cell.angle_beta   90.00
_cell.angle_gamma   90.00
#
_symmetry.space_group_name_H-M   'P 1'
#
loop_
_entity.id
_entity.type
_entity.pdbx_description
1 polymer ?
#
loop_
_entity_poly.entity_id
_entity_poly.type
_entity_poly.pdbx_seq_one_letter_code
_entity_poly.pdbx_strand_id
1 'polypeptide(L)'
;MERQPHSCSFAYARQFGKFTYGFLYQFGRIMIEHWILIICIFDAKIIKIMRSQKGFIISLFLLINLFFSVALSAQNKTDSNGKKQGNWSKFQDGKKVYEGQFKDDIPFGEFKYYYPKGSLKIKTVFSEQGRLNRTKLYFDSWKESLQAQGNYWDKKKDSIWDYFNEDGYLIARETYKNGIKQGTHLVYNHVGQIHLEQFYENDSLHGISTEYLENGEKFRQISYHKGKYHGLFKLFYPDGKILLQGNYAHDIRDSIWTTYSESGEIEYLDSYSNGLLIKRTDKEGKKLELKQEEEIIPLNIDPSKMDPNVIKR
;
A
#
# COMPACT_ATOMS: atom_id res chain seq x y z
N MET A 1 -26.89 -79.74 -62.96
CA MET A 1 -27.62 -80.93 -62.45
C MET A 1 -28.60 -80.46 -61.41
N GLU A 2 -29.87 -80.64 -61.71
CA GLU A 2 -31.02 -80.46 -60.82
C GLU A 2 -30.86 -81.28 -59.54
N ARG A 3 -31.41 -80.77 -58.43
CA ARG A 3 -32.62 -81.30 -57.79
C ARG A 3 -32.96 -80.52 -56.52
N GLN A 4 -34.13 -79.90 -56.52
CA GLN A 4 -35.03 -79.86 -55.37
C GLN A 4 -35.91 -81.13 -55.38
N PRO A 5 -36.83 -81.40 -54.41
CA PRO A 5 -37.09 -80.79 -53.09
C PRO A 5 -37.23 -81.87 -51.98
N HIS A 6 -37.56 -81.50 -50.74
CA HIS A 6 -38.81 -81.96 -50.08
C HIS A 6 -39.06 -81.22 -48.77
N SER A 7 -40.26 -80.68 -48.71
CA SER A 7 -40.95 -79.98 -47.64
C SER A 7 -41.45 -80.92 -46.54
N CYS A 8 -41.09 -80.66 -45.29
CA CYS A 8 -41.95 -80.98 -44.13
C CYS A 8 -41.47 -80.20 -42.88
N SER A 9 -42.14 -79.09 -42.54
CA SER A 9 -42.30 -78.58 -41.14
C SER A 9 -42.96 -77.19 -41.04
N PHE A 10 -43.86 -76.80 -41.96
CA PHE A 10 -44.52 -75.48 -41.87
C PHE A 10 -45.71 -75.38 -40.90
N ALA A 11 -46.06 -76.46 -40.18
CA ALA A 11 -47.22 -76.47 -39.28
C ALA A 11 -46.89 -76.08 -37.82
N TYR A 12 -45.65 -76.23 -37.34
CA TYR A 12 -45.32 -75.95 -35.93
C TYR A 12 -44.77 -74.54 -35.67
N ALA A 13 -44.27 -73.82 -36.68
CA ALA A 13 -43.69 -72.48 -36.51
C ALA A 13 -44.74 -71.36 -36.37
N ARG A 14 -45.98 -71.57 -36.85
CA ARG A 14 -47.03 -70.54 -36.79
C ARG A 14 -47.71 -70.41 -35.43
N GLN A 15 -47.62 -71.42 -34.56
CA GLN A 15 -48.24 -71.36 -33.23
C GLN A 15 -47.30 -70.77 -32.16
N PHE A 16 -45.99 -70.89 -32.32
CA PHE A 16 -45.00 -70.26 -31.43
C PHE A 16 -44.75 -68.77 -31.72
N GLY A 17 -44.81 -68.34 -32.99
CA GLY A 17 -44.57 -66.94 -33.36
C GLY A 17 -45.65 -65.95 -32.91
N LYS A 18 -46.88 -66.41 -32.66
CA LYS A 18 -47.95 -65.55 -32.12
C LYS A 18 -47.89 -65.36 -30.61
N PHE A 19 -47.30 -66.30 -29.87
CA PHE A 19 -47.13 -66.19 -28.42
C PHE A 19 -45.93 -65.30 -28.03
N THR A 20 -44.84 -65.30 -28.81
CA THR A 20 -43.65 -64.50 -28.50
C THR A 20 -43.79 -63.03 -28.91
N TYR A 21 -44.47 -62.71 -30.02
CA TYR A 21 -44.72 -61.33 -30.45
C TYR A 21 -45.72 -60.59 -29.55
N GLY A 22 -46.76 -61.27 -29.05
CA GLY A 22 -47.71 -60.68 -28.11
C GLY A 22 -47.07 -60.36 -26.76
N PHE A 23 -46.15 -61.21 -26.30
CA PHE A 23 -45.47 -61.03 -25.01
C PHE A 23 -44.39 -59.94 -25.06
N LEU A 24 -43.61 -59.86 -26.15
CA LEU A 24 -42.60 -58.80 -26.35
C LEU A 24 -43.23 -57.42 -26.59
N TYR A 25 -44.36 -57.34 -27.27
CA TYR A 25 -45.09 -56.07 -27.48
C TYR A 25 -45.75 -55.56 -26.20
N GLN A 26 -46.33 -56.45 -25.39
CA GLN A 26 -46.85 -56.13 -24.06
C GLN A 26 -45.72 -55.68 -23.11
N PHE A 27 -44.57 -56.36 -23.09
CA PHE A 27 -43.42 -55.96 -22.26
C PHE A 27 -42.79 -54.62 -22.69
N GLY A 28 -42.62 -54.38 -23.99
CA GLY A 28 -42.09 -53.10 -24.49
C GLY A 28 -43.00 -51.91 -24.21
N ARG A 29 -44.31 -52.12 -24.29
CA ARG A 29 -45.31 -51.09 -23.97
C ARG A 29 -45.38 -50.79 -22.48
N ILE A 30 -45.29 -51.81 -21.62
CA ILE A 30 -45.23 -51.63 -20.15
C ILE A 30 -43.94 -50.88 -19.75
N MET A 31 -42.81 -51.16 -20.40
CA MET A 31 -41.55 -50.46 -20.12
C MET A 31 -41.59 -48.99 -20.57
N ILE A 32 -42.18 -48.67 -21.73
CA ILE A 32 -42.34 -47.29 -22.20
C ILE A 32 -43.36 -46.52 -21.34
N GLU A 33 -44.49 -47.14 -20.99
CA GLU A 33 -45.49 -46.53 -20.10
C GLU A 33 -44.91 -46.32 -18.69
N HIS A 34 -44.07 -47.22 -18.18
CA HIS A 34 -43.33 -47.04 -16.92
C HIS A 34 -42.32 -45.90 -17.01
N TRP A 35 -41.55 -45.76 -18.10
CA TRP A 35 -40.61 -44.65 -18.26
C TRP A 35 -41.30 -43.31 -18.45
N ILE A 36 -42.43 -43.25 -19.16
CA ILE A 36 -43.26 -42.05 -19.29
C ILE A 36 -43.90 -41.69 -17.96
N LEU A 37 -44.42 -42.65 -17.19
CA LEU A 37 -44.90 -42.40 -15.82
C LEU A 37 -43.79 -41.98 -14.87
N ILE A 38 -42.58 -42.56 -14.97
CA ILE A 38 -41.43 -42.15 -14.16
C ILE A 38 -41.00 -40.73 -14.53
N ILE A 39 -40.92 -40.39 -15.82
CA ILE A 39 -40.62 -39.03 -16.29
C ILE A 39 -41.71 -38.06 -15.86
N CYS A 40 -43.00 -38.38 -16.02
CA CYS A 40 -44.14 -37.55 -15.59
C CYS A 40 -44.27 -37.41 -14.07
N ILE A 41 -43.93 -38.44 -13.29
CA ILE A 41 -43.96 -38.42 -11.81
C ILE A 41 -42.73 -37.67 -11.27
N PHE A 42 -41.56 -37.82 -11.90
CA PHE A 42 -40.39 -36.99 -11.61
C PHE A 42 -40.67 -35.53 -11.96
N ASP A 43 -41.31 -35.25 -13.10
CA ASP A 43 -41.72 -33.90 -13.49
C ASP A 43 -42.70 -33.30 -12.50
N ALA A 44 -43.77 -34.01 -12.13
CA ALA A 44 -44.79 -33.47 -11.21
C ALA A 44 -44.23 -33.17 -9.81
N LYS A 45 -43.33 -34.03 -9.28
CA LYS A 45 -42.66 -33.79 -7.99
C LYS A 45 -41.63 -32.66 -8.08
N ILE A 46 -40.84 -32.60 -9.15
CA ILE A 46 -39.89 -31.52 -9.39
C ILE A 46 -40.61 -30.19 -9.59
N ILE A 47 -41.69 -30.15 -10.38
CA ILE A 47 -42.53 -28.96 -10.60
C ILE A 47 -43.18 -28.51 -9.28
N LYS A 48 -43.67 -29.43 -8.44
CA LYS A 48 -44.23 -29.10 -7.11
C LYS A 48 -43.16 -28.56 -6.16
N ILE A 49 -41.94 -29.09 -6.23
CA ILE A 49 -40.79 -28.57 -5.48
C ILE A 49 -40.41 -27.18 -6.01
N MET A 50 -40.25 -26.99 -7.33
CA MET A 50 -39.92 -25.71 -7.98
C MET A 50 -40.96 -24.62 -7.74
N ARG A 51 -42.24 -24.97 -7.59
CA ARG A 51 -43.34 -24.04 -7.23
C ARG A 51 -43.46 -23.76 -5.73
N SER A 52 -42.74 -24.47 -4.87
CA SER A 52 -42.70 -24.20 -3.43
C SER A 52 -41.69 -23.11 -3.10
N GLN A 53 -41.81 -22.44 -1.93
CA GLN A 53 -40.79 -21.48 -1.47
C GLN A 53 -39.37 -22.08 -1.47
N LYS A 54 -39.22 -23.37 -1.15
CA LYS A 54 -37.93 -24.07 -1.16
C LYS A 54 -37.36 -24.25 -2.58
N GLY A 55 -38.21 -24.53 -3.57
CA GLY A 55 -37.76 -24.63 -4.96
C GLY A 55 -37.52 -23.27 -5.62
N PHE A 56 -38.22 -22.22 -5.20
CA PHE A 56 -37.88 -20.85 -5.58
C PHE A 56 -36.49 -20.46 -5.04
N ILE A 57 -36.19 -20.78 -3.76
CA ILE A 57 -34.86 -20.55 -3.17
C ILE A 57 -33.77 -21.35 -3.90
N ILE A 58 -34.01 -22.62 -4.23
CA ILE A 58 -33.05 -23.45 -4.99
C ILE A 58 -32.85 -22.90 -6.41
N SER A 59 -33.92 -22.49 -7.10
CA SER A 59 -33.85 -21.92 -8.44
C SER A 59 -33.15 -20.56 -8.43
N LEU A 60 -33.43 -19.73 -7.42
CA LEU A 60 -32.75 -18.45 -7.19
C LEU A 60 -31.27 -18.66 -6.84
N PHE A 61 -30.94 -19.67 -6.04
CA PHE A 61 -29.55 -20.03 -5.74
C PHE A 61 -28.81 -20.52 -6.98
N LEU A 62 -29.43 -21.37 -7.81
CA LEU A 62 -28.86 -21.81 -9.10
C LEU A 62 -28.71 -20.65 -10.08
N LEU A 63 -29.69 -19.75 -10.17
CA LEU A 63 -29.61 -18.52 -10.96
C LEU A 63 -28.52 -17.57 -10.47
N ILE A 64 -28.37 -17.38 -9.15
CA ILE A 64 -27.30 -16.58 -8.55
C ILE A 64 -25.94 -17.20 -8.84
N ASN A 65 -25.79 -18.53 -8.74
CA ASN A 65 -24.56 -19.23 -9.09
C ASN A 65 -24.27 -19.14 -10.60
N LEU A 66 -25.30 -19.20 -11.46
CA LEU A 66 -25.17 -19.05 -12.90
C LEU A 66 -24.77 -17.60 -13.26
N PHE A 67 -25.36 -16.60 -12.60
CA PHE A 67 -24.97 -15.19 -12.73
C PHE A 67 -23.55 -14.92 -12.20
N PHE A 68 -23.16 -15.52 -11.08
CA PHE A 68 -21.77 -15.48 -10.59
C PHE A 68 -20.80 -16.12 -11.61
N SER A 69 -21.19 -17.24 -12.22
CA SER A 69 -20.40 -17.92 -13.24
C SER A 69 -20.20 -17.06 -14.50
N VAL A 70 -21.22 -16.31 -14.92
CA VAL A 70 -21.15 -15.38 -16.07
C VAL A 70 -20.38 -14.10 -15.73
N ALA A 71 -20.49 -13.60 -14.49
CA ALA A 71 -19.68 -12.47 -14.03
C ALA A 71 -18.19 -12.81 -13.93
N LEU A 72 -17.85 -14.08 -13.68
CA LEU A 72 -16.47 -14.59 -13.72
C LEU A 72 -15.91 -14.78 -15.13
N SER A 73 -16.74 -14.90 -16.17
CA SER A 73 -16.31 -15.40 -17.49
C SER A 73 -15.82 -14.33 -18.48
N ALA A 74 -15.79 -13.07 -18.08
CA ALA A 74 -15.41 -11.96 -18.97
C ALA A 74 -14.31 -11.08 -18.35
N GLN A 75 -13.10 -11.61 -18.24
CA GLN A 75 -11.92 -10.82 -17.91
C GLN A 75 -11.12 -10.47 -19.16
N ASN A 76 -10.33 -9.39 -19.09
CA ASN A 76 -9.39 -8.98 -20.13
C ASN A 76 -10.04 -8.73 -21.50
N LYS A 77 -11.26 -8.17 -21.52
CA LYS A 77 -11.97 -7.85 -22.75
C LYS A 77 -11.64 -6.46 -23.26
N THR A 78 -11.64 -6.33 -24.58
CA THR A 78 -11.56 -5.06 -25.29
C THR A 78 -12.83 -4.80 -26.09
N ASP A 79 -13.11 -3.53 -26.36
CA ASP A 79 -14.18 -3.11 -27.28
C ASP A 79 -13.75 -3.22 -28.76
N SER A 80 -14.62 -2.81 -29.69
CA SER A 80 -14.35 -2.81 -31.13
C SER A 80 -13.19 -1.91 -31.55
N ASN A 81 -12.79 -0.95 -30.70
CA ASN A 81 -11.65 -0.06 -30.92
C ASN A 81 -10.38 -0.57 -30.22
N GLY A 82 -10.43 -1.75 -29.59
CA GLY A 82 -9.31 -2.34 -28.86
C GLY A 82 -9.10 -1.78 -27.45
N LYS A 83 -9.99 -0.93 -26.94
CA LYS A 83 -9.84 -0.35 -25.60
C LYS A 83 -10.28 -1.33 -24.53
N LYS A 84 -9.57 -1.35 -23.40
CA LYS A 84 -9.86 -2.23 -22.26
C LYS A 84 -11.20 -1.91 -21.59
N GLN A 85 -11.98 -2.95 -21.33
CA GLN A 85 -13.28 -2.86 -20.66
C GLN A 85 -13.40 -3.90 -19.51
N GLY A 86 -14.08 -3.52 -18.44
CA GLY A 86 -14.46 -4.40 -17.34
C GLY A 86 -13.28 -4.87 -16.49
N ASN A 87 -13.40 -6.07 -15.94
CA ASN A 87 -12.39 -6.66 -15.04
C ASN A 87 -11.15 -7.11 -15.82
N TRP A 88 -9.97 -6.79 -15.29
CA TRP A 88 -8.68 -7.16 -15.85
C TRP A 88 -7.79 -7.82 -14.81
N SER A 89 -7.07 -8.84 -15.24
CA SER A 89 -6.04 -9.53 -14.46
C SER A 89 -4.81 -9.78 -15.33
N LYS A 90 -3.62 -9.51 -14.82
CA LYS A 90 -2.36 -9.87 -15.48
C LYS A 90 -1.66 -10.97 -14.69
N PHE A 91 -1.16 -11.97 -15.39
CA PHE A 91 -0.32 -13.03 -14.85
C PHE A 91 1.06 -13.00 -15.50
N GLN A 92 2.09 -13.38 -14.75
CA GLN A 92 3.45 -13.58 -15.22
C GLN A 92 4.00 -14.84 -14.54
N ASP A 93 4.50 -15.80 -15.32
CA ASP A 93 4.98 -17.10 -14.82
C ASP A 93 3.94 -17.84 -13.94
N GLY A 94 2.67 -17.80 -14.37
CA GLY A 94 1.54 -18.39 -13.65
C GLY A 94 1.10 -17.63 -12.38
N LYS A 95 1.79 -16.54 -12.02
CA LYS A 95 1.52 -15.75 -10.82
C LYS A 95 0.76 -14.48 -11.16
N LYS A 96 -0.27 -14.15 -10.38
CA LYS A 96 -1.05 -12.90 -10.58
C LYS A 96 -0.17 -11.69 -10.20
N VAL A 97 -0.06 -10.73 -11.12
CA VAL A 97 0.73 -9.50 -10.96
C VAL A 97 -0.16 -8.32 -10.57
N TYR A 98 -1.33 -8.20 -11.19
CA TYR A 98 -2.33 -7.21 -10.79
C TYR A 98 -3.76 -7.65 -11.17
N GLU A 99 -4.74 -7.05 -10.51
CA GLU A 99 -6.15 -7.06 -10.90
C GLU A 99 -6.78 -5.67 -10.74
N GLY A 100 -7.81 -5.35 -11.54
CA GLY A 100 -8.51 -4.07 -11.50
C GLY A 100 -9.58 -3.93 -12.58
N GLN A 101 -10.11 -2.72 -12.78
CA GLN A 101 -11.19 -2.44 -13.73
C GLN A 101 -10.83 -1.31 -14.71
N PHE A 102 -11.19 -1.48 -15.97
CA PHE A 102 -10.99 -0.47 -17.01
C PHE A 102 -12.30 -0.09 -17.69
N LYS A 103 -12.43 1.20 -18.03
CA LYS A 103 -13.46 1.72 -18.91
C LYS A 103 -12.77 2.59 -19.95
N ASP A 104 -12.81 2.18 -21.21
CA ASP A 104 -12.14 2.90 -22.31
C ASP A 104 -10.63 3.14 -22.06
N ASP A 105 -9.91 2.13 -21.58
CA ASP A 105 -8.51 2.20 -21.13
C ASP A 105 -8.24 3.02 -19.87
N ILE A 106 -9.26 3.64 -19.28
CA ILE A 106 -9.14 4.41 -18.04
C ILE A 106 -9.34 3.47 -16.84
N PRO A 107 -8.35 3.34 -15.94
CA PRO A 107 -8.51 2.57 -14.73
C PRO A 107 -9.52 3.26 -13.80
N PHE A 108 -10.43 2.49 -13.22
CA PHE A 108 -11.38 2.98 -12.24
C PHE A 108 -11.58 1.96 -11.11
N GLY A 109 -12.04 2.44 -9.96
CA GLY A 109 -12.26 1.59 -8.79
C GLY A 109 -10.94 1.08 -8.20
N GLU A 110 -10.97 -0.12 -7.63
CA GLU A 110 -9.86 -0.69 -6.88
C GLU A 110 -8.93 -1.49 -7.80
N PHE A 111 -7.64 -1.18 -7.74
CA PHE A 111 -6.56 -1.97 -8.32
C PHE A 111 -5.70 -2.55 -7.21
N LYS A 112 -5.32 -3.81 -7.39
CA LYS A 112 -4.39 -4.52 -6.54
C LYS A 112 -3.20 -4.99 -7.35
N TYR A 113 -2.03 -4.83 -6.78
CA TYR A 113 -0.77 -5.36 -7.31
C TYR A 113 -0.19 -6.30 -6.28
N TYR A 114 0.48 -7.36 -6.73
CA TYR A 114 0.96 -8.43 -5.86
C TYR A 114 2.46 -8.63 -6.00
N TYR A 115 3.09 -9.09 -4.93
CA TYR A 115 4.46 -9.61 -4.98
C TYR A 115 4.49 -11.00 -5.65
N PRO A 116 5.67 -11.50 -6.07
CA PRO A 116 5.80 -12.82 -6.68
C PRO A 116 5.34 -14.00 -5.83
N LYS A 117 5.15 -13.82 -4.52
CA LYS A 117 4.58 -14.85 -3.61
C LYS A 117 3.07 -14.75 -3.44
N GLY A 118 2.43 -13.74 -4.03
CA GLY A 118 0.98 -13.52 -3.98
C GLY A 118 0.50 -12.59 -2.87
N SER A 119 1.37 -12.14 -1.96
CA SER A 119 1.06 -11.08 -0.98
C SER A 119 0.71 -9.77 -1.67
N LEU A 120 -0.20 -9.00 -1.06
CA LEU A 120 -0.60 -7.69 -1.55
C LEU A 120 0.58 -6.72 -1.47
N LYS A 121 0.86 -6.02 -2.57
CA LYS A 121 1.95 -5.03 -2.68
C LYS A 121 1.42 -3.60 -2.69
N ILE A 122 0.42 -3.36 -3.51
CA ILE A 122 -0.19 -2.03 -3.68
C ILE A 122 -1.69 -2.21 -3.78
N LYS A 123 -2.43 -1.37 -3.06
CA LYS A 123 -3.86 -1.19 -3.23
C LYS A 123 -4.11 0.27 -3.60
N THR A 124 -4.71 0.51 -4.75
CA THR A 124 -4.97 1.88 -5.22
C THR A 124 -6.43 2.00 -5.66
N VAL A 125 -7.10 3.07 -5.23
CA VAL A 125 -8.49 3.37 -5.58
C VAL A 125 -8.49 4.58 -6.49
N PHE A 126 -8.78 4.36 -7.78
CA PHE A 126 -8.86 5.39 -8.80
C PHE A 126 -10.23 6.09 -8.75
N SER A 127 -10.22 7.42 -8.86
CA SER A 127 -11.43 8.22 -9.10
C SER A 127 -12.00 7.93 -10.50
N GLU A 128 -13.25 8.33 -10.74
CA GLU A 128 -13.72 8.49 -12.11
C GLU A 128 -12.72 9.39 -12.86
N GLN A 129 -12.31 8.98 -14.06
CA GLN A 129 -11.25 9.60 -14.90
C GLN A 129 -9.78 9.26 -14.54
N GLY A 130 -9.51 8.47 -13.48
CA GLY A 130 -8.17 7.91 -13.23
C GLY A 130 -7.08 8.90 -12.78
N ARG A 131 -7.44 10.15 -12.47
CA ARG A 131 -6.49 11.23 -12.12
C ARG A 131 -6.09 11.26 -10.65
N LEU A 132 -7.05 11.03 -9.76
CA LEU A 132 -6.82 10.93 -8.32
C LEU A 132 -6.83 9.46 -7.92
N ASN A 133 -5.79 9.04 -7.22
CA ASN A 133 -5.68 7.67 -6.74
C ASN A 133 -5.16 7.60 -5.31
N ARG A 134 -6.03 7.13 -4.41
CA ARG A 134 -5.72 6.88 -3.00
C ARG A 134 -5.00 5.54 -2.91
N THR A 135 -3.77 5.56 -2.42
CA THR A 135 -2.86 4.43 -2.57
C THR A 135 -2.31 3.99 -1.23
N LYS A 136 -2.30 2.68 -1.00
CA LYS A 136 -1.68 1.98 0.12
C LYS A 136 -0.61 1.04 -0.41
N LEU A 137 0.58 1.11 0.16
CA LEU A 137 1.71 0.22 -0.11
C LEU A 137 1.85 -0.72 1.09
N TYR A 138 2.20 -1.96 0.83
CA TYR A 138 2.31 -3.00 1.86
C TYR A 138 3.70 -3.62 1.83
N PHE A 139 4.19 -3.97 3.01
CA PHE A 139 5.40 -4.77 3.15
C PHE A 139 5.24 -6.13 2.50
N ASP A 140 6.34 -6.73 2.04
CA ASP A 140 6.31 -8.09 1.51
C ASP A 140 6.19 -9.12 2.65
N SER A 141 5.03 -9.19 3.28
CA SER A 141 4.72 -10.17 4.32
C SER A 141 3.34 -10.78 4.09
N TRP A 142 3.03 -11.86 4.83
CA TRP A 142 1.71 -12.51 4.75
C TRP A 142 0.65 -11.75 5.56
N LYS A 143 1.09 -10.86 6.44
CA LYS A 143 0.24 -9.90 7.14
C LYS A 143 0.10 -8.68 6.20
N GLU A 144 -1.10 -8.13 6.04
CA GLU A 144 -1.28 -6.88 5.29
C GLU A 144 -0.74 -5.66 6.05
N SER A 145 0.56 -5.66 6.39
CA SER A 145 1.24 -4.57 7.08
C SER A 145 1.47 -3.40 6.13
N LEU A 146 0.90 -2.25 6.48
CA LEU A 146 1.01 -1.01 5.70
C LEU A 146 2.44 -0.47 5.78
N GLN A 147 3.02 -0.16 4.64
CA GLN A 147 4.33 0.50 4.52
C GLN A 147 4.17 2.01 4.32
N ALA A 148 3.20 2.40 3.49
CA ALA A 148 2.90 3.81 3.24
C ALA A 148 1.48 3.98 2.75
N GLN A 149 0.91 5.16 2.96
CA GLN A 149 -0.33 5.56 2.30
C GLN A 149 -0.31 7.04 1.93
N GLY A 150 -1.00 7.38 0.85
CA GLY A 150 -1.15 8.75 0.40
C GLY A 150 -1.92 8.85 -0.90
N ASN A 151 -1.95 10.06 -1.45
CA ASN A 151 -2.61 10.33 -2.71
C ASN A 151 -1.59 10.50 -3.83
N TYR A 152 -1.99 10.09 -5.02
CA TYR A 152 -1.37 10.53 -6.25
C TYR A 152 -2.38 11.40 -7.03
N TRP A 153 -1.88 12.45 -7.64
CA TRP A 153 -2.58 13.27 -8.62
C TRP A 153 -1.79 13.22 -9.94
N ASP A 154 -2.44 12.79 -11.02
CA ASP A 154 -1.81 12.61 -12.34
C ASP A 154 -0.48 11.81 -12.25
N LYS A 155 -0.51 10.71 -11.47
CA LYS A 155 0.63 9.79 -11.20
C LYS A 155 1.77 10.39 -10.37
N LYS A 156 1.61 11.57 -9.78
CA LYS A 156 2.60 12.21 -8.90
C LYS A 156 2.09 12.27 -7.47
N LYS A 157 2.95 12.05 -6.46
CA LYS A 157 2.55 12.14 -5.04
C LYS A 157 1.93 13.51 -4.76
N ASP A 158 0.86 13.53 -3.99
CA ASP A 158 0.18 14.77 -3.65
C ASP A 158 -0.38 14.70 -2.23
N SER A 159 -0.52 15.86 -1.60
CA SER A 159 -1.00 16.04 -0.25
C SER A 159 -0.13 15.28 0.76
N ILE A 160 -0.74 14.63 1.76
CA ILE A 160 -0.03 13.95 2.84
C ILE A 160 0.30 12.51 2.45
N TRP A 161 1.54 12.10 2.75
CA TRP A 161 2.03 10.74 2.71
C TRP A 161 2.48 10.31 4.10
N ASP A 162 1.85 9.26 4.62
CA ASP A 162 2.21 8.62 5.89
C ASP A 162 3.03 7.35 5.62
N TYR A 163 4.07 7.12 6.42
CA TYR A 163 4.96 5.96 6.33
C TYR A 163 5.03 5.24 7.66
N PHE A 164 5.05 3.91 7.60
CA PHE A 164 4.97 3.05 8.77
C PHE A 164 6.11 2.03 8.77
N ASN A 165 6.49 1.53 9.95
CA ASN A 165 7.33 0.35 10.07
C ASN A 165 6.49 -0.95 10.00
N GLU A 166 7.14 -2.12 10.04
CA GLU A 166 6.45 -3.41 9.88
C GLU A 166 5.45 -3.74 11.01
N ASP A 167 5.67 -3.15 12.20
CA ASP A 167 4.79 -3.25 13.35
C ASP A 167 3.55 -2.35 13.24
N GLY A 168 3.55 -1.40 12.30
CA GLY A 168 2.43 -0.48 12.02
C GLY A 168 2.54 0.87 12.71
N TYR A 169 3.68 1.20 13.33
CA TYR A 169 3.92 2.52 13.91
C TYR A 169 4.25 3.53 12.82
N LEU A 170 3.65 4.72 12.90
CA LEU A 170 3.96 5.85 12.02
C LEU A 170 5.39 6.32 12.29
N ILE A 171 6.24 6.29 11.28
CA ILE A 171 7.66 6.69 11.37
C ILE A 171 7.95 7.99 10.64
N ALA A 172 7.14 8.36 9.65
CA ALA A 172 7.27 9.63 8.97
C ALA A 172 5.95 10.11 8.36
N ARG A 173 5.83 11.42 8.24
CA ARG A 173 4.76 12.11 7.50
C ARG A 173 5.36 13.17 6.60
N GLU A 174 5.06 13.10 5.32
CA GLU A 174 5.57 14.02 4.31
C GLU A 174 4.42 14.71 3.58
N THR A 175 4.65 15.95 3.14
CA THR A 175 3.70 16.71 2.35
C THR A 175 4.24 16.94 0.95
N TYR A 176 3.40 16.71 -0.05
CA TYR A 176 3.73 16.82 -1.47
C TYR A 176 2.71 17.69 -2.21
N LYS A 177 3.16 18.32 -3.29
CA LYS A 177 2.30 18.99 -4.27
C LYS A 177 2.81 18.64 -5.67
N ASN A 178 2.01 17.95 -6.48
CA ASN A 178 2.40 17.54 -7.84
C ASN A 178 3.75 16.81 -7.91
N GLY A 179 4.05 15.95 -6.94
CA GLY A 179 5.27 15.15 -6.85
C GLY A 179 6.46 15.84 -6.20
N ILE A 180 6.33 17.12 -5.84
CA ILE A 180 7.37 17.95 -5.23
C ILE A 180 7.10 18.03 -3.73
N LYS A 181 8.11 17.76 -2.89
CA LYS A 181 8.02 17.88 -1.43
C LYS A 181 7.81 19.35 -1.07
N GLN A 182 6.76 19.62 -0.32
CA GLN A 182 6.29 20.98 -0.02
C GLN A 182 5.57 20.98 1.32
N GLY A 183 5.99 21.83 2.25
CA GLY A 183 5.40 21.94 3.59
C GLY A 183 6.12 21.09 4.63
N THR A 184 5.39 20.74 5.69
CA THR A 184 5.94 20.05 6.85
C THR A 184 6.31 18.59 6.53
N HIS A 185 7.48 18.19 7.02
CA HIS A 185 8.00 16.83 7.07
C HIS A 185 8.28 16.48 8.54
N LEU A 186 7.65 15.41 9.03
CA LEU A 186 7.80 14.93 10.40
C LEU A 186 8.41 13.53 10.39
N VAL A 187 9.33 13.27 11.30
CA VAL A 187 9.85 11.94 11.61
C VAL A 187 9.56 11.65 13.08
N TYR A 188 9.11 10.43 13.36
CA TYR A 188 8.71 10.00 14.69
C TYR A 188 9.74 9.01 15.28
N ASN A 189 9.92 9.04 16.60
CA ASN A 189 10.72 8.05 17.31
C ASN A 189 9.94 6.74 17.54
N HIS A 190 10.58 5.77 18.18
CA HIS A 190 10.01 4.45 18.45
C HIS A 190 8.80 4.45 19.42
N VAL A 191 8.59 5.52 20.18
CA VAL A 191 7.41 5.72 21.05
C VAL A 191 6.34 6.60 20.41
N GLY A 192 6.51 7.01 19.15
CA GLY A 192 5.53 7.77 18.38
C GLY A 192 5.52 9.28 18.61
N GLN A 193 6.53 9.83 19.27
CA GLN A 193 6.71 11.28 19.42
C GLN A 193 7.54 11.85 18.27
N ILE A 194 7.40 13.14 17.98
CA ILE A 194 8.18 13.81 16.93
C ILE A 194 9.65 13.85 17.35
N HIS A 195 10.52 13.30 16.52
CA HIS A 195 11.97 13.36 16.66
C HIS A 195 12.58 14.47 15.79
N LEU A 196 12.00 14.70 14.62
CA LEU A 196 12.46 15.71 13.66
C LEU A 196 11.25 16.37 12.99
N GLU A 197 11.25 17.69 12.99
CA GLU A 197 10.32 18.53 12.25
C GLU A 197 11.12 19.39 11.26
N GLN A 198 10.74 19.32 9.99
CA GLN A 198 11.36 20.04 8.89
C GLN A 198 10.30 20.69 8.02
N PHE A 199 10.69 21.74 7.31
CA PHE A 199 9.87 22.35 6.28
C PHE A 199 10.60 22.32 4.93
N TYR A 200 9.85 21.98 3.88
CA TYR A 200 10.34 21.92 2.52
C TYR A 200 9.62 22.93 1.64
N GLU A 201 10.37 23.56 0.74
CA GLU A 201 9.84 24.37 -0.33
C GLU A 201 10.51 23.93 -1.64
N ASN A 202 9.72 23.45 -2.59
CA ASN A 202 10.18 22.97 -3.89
C ASN A 202 11.33 21.93 -3.77
N ASP A 203 11.10 20.83 -3.03
CA ASP A 203 12.07 19.77 -2.75
C ASP A 203 13.33 20.19 -1.95
N SER A 204 13.44 21.46 -1.55
CA SER A 204 14.57 21.97 -0.78
C SER A 204 14.17 22.27 0.66
N LEU A 205 15.02 21.91 1.63
CA LEU A 205 14.83 22.35 3.02
C LEU A 205 14.79 23.87 3.09
N HIS A 206 13.81 24.40 3.82
CA HIS A 206 13.58 25.83 3.97
C HIS A 206 13.01 26.12 5.35
N GLY A 207 13.40 27.23 5.96
CA GLY A 207 12.91 27.60 7.29
C GLY A 207 13.59 26.80 8.39
N ILE A 208 12.92 26.62 9.53
CA ILE A 208 13.51 26.03 10.73
C ILE A 208 13.33 24.51 10.69
N SER A 209 14.44 23.77 10.81
CA SER A 209 14.46 22.36 11.19
C SER A 209 14.61 22.27 12.70
N THR A 210 13.75 21.51 13.37
CA THR A 210 13.82 21.26 14.82
C THR A 210 13.99 19.77 15.06
N GLU A 211 14.98 19.41 15.87
CA GLU A 211 15.16 18.06 16.39
C GLU A 211 14.83 18.02 17.87
N TYR A 212 14.30 16.88 18.31
CA TYR A 212 13.78 16.66 19.65
C TYR A 212 14.43 15.44 20.29
N LEU A 213 14.61 15.53 21.61
CA LEU A 213 14.98 14.42 22.48
C LEU A 213 13.80 13.46 22.67
N GLU A 214 14.06 12.27 23.23
CA GLU A 214 13.01 11.28 23.52
C GLU A 214 11.98 11.75 24.55
N ASN A 215 12.29 12.75 25.38
CA ASN A 215 11.31 13.35 26.29
C ASN A 215 10.44 14.43 25.62
N GLY A 216 10.66 14.73 24.34
CA GLY A 216 9.95 15.77 23.57
C GLY A 216 10.53 17.17 23.71
N GLU A 217 11.59 17.38 24.50
CA GLU A 217 12.30 18.65 24.58
C GLU A 217 13.12 18.91 23.32
N LYS A 218 13.30 20.19 22.97
CA LYS A 218 14.11 20.56 21.81
C LYS A 218 15.56 20.22 22.07
N PHE A 219 16.19 19.58 21.10
CA PHE A 219 17.62 19.31 21.10
C PHE A 219 18.38 20.34 20.27
N ARG A 220 17.90 20.59 19.05
CA ARG A 220 18.60 21.41 18.05
C ARG A 220 17.62 22.13 17.14
N GLN A 221 17.95 23.36 16.77
CA GLN A 221 17.26 24.12 15.75
C GLN A 221 18.25 24.69 14.76
N ILE A 222 17.97 24.50 13.46
CA ILE A 222 18.80 25.02 12.37
C ILE A 222 17.91 25.69 11.35
N SER A 223 18.26 26.91 10.97
CA SER A 223 17.59 27.63 9.88
C SER A 223 18.19 27.25 8.53
N TYR A 224 17.34 26.99 7.55
CA TYR A 224 17.71 26.63 6.19
C TYR A 224 17.16 27.63 5.18
N HIS A 225 17.94 27.88 4.13
CA HIS A 225 17.50 28.55 2.91
C HIS A 225 17.97 27.74 1.70
N LYS A 226 17.02 27.22 0.91
CA LYS A 226 17.29 26.43 -0.30
C LYS A 226 18.29 25.29 -0.07
N GLY A 227 18.05 24.51 0.98
CA GLY A 227 18.83 23.32 1.31
C GLY A 227 20.14 23.58 2.05
N LYS A 228 20.52 24.83 2.31
CA LYS A 228 21.75 25.20 3.03
C LYS A 228 21.44 25.80 4.39
N TYR A 229 22.31 25.60 5.38
CA TYR A 229 22.23 26.31 6.66
C TYR A 229 22.36 27.81 6.42
N HIS A 230 21.39 28.57 6.87
CA HIS A 230 21.33 30.01 6.69
C HIS A 230 20.47 30.64 7.78
N GLY A 231 21.07 31.53 8.58
CA GLY A 231 20.45 32.15 9.74
C GLY A 231 20.72 31.41 11.03
N LEU A 232 19.76 31.46 11.95
CA LEU A 232 19.93 31.05 13.34
C LEU A 232 20.15 29.54 13.50
N PHE A 233 21.15 29.21 14.33
CA PHE A 233 21.38 27.90 14.90
C PHE A 233 21.21 27.98 16.42
N LYS A 234 20.58 26.97 17.02
CA LYS A 234 20.50 26.76 18.47
C LYS A 234 20.71 25.29 18.82
N LEU A 235 21.49 25.05 19.86
CA LEU A 235 21.62 23.77 20.55
C LEU A 235 21.15 23.97 21.99
N PHE A 236 20.44 23.00 22.53
CA PHE A 236 19.80 23.09 23.83
C PHE A 236 20.35 22.04 24.80
N TYR A 237 20.33 22.39 26.09
CA TYR A 237 20.47 21.44 27.19
C TYR A 237 19.21 20.57 27.32
N PRO A 238 19.29 19.40 28.00
CA PRO A 238 18.12 18.57 28.27
C PRO A 238 16.99 19.25 29.06
N ASP A 239 17.29 20.33 29.79
CA ASP A 239 16.31 21.16 30.52
C ASP A 239 15.67 22.26 29.64
N GLY A 240 15.99 22.29 28.35
CA GLY A 240 15.44 23.23 27.37
C GLY A 240 16.13 24.60 27.30
N LYS A 241 17.14 24.86 28.13
CA LYS A 241 17.95 26.09 28.04
C LYS A 241 18.88 26.05 26.84
N ILE A 242 19.24 27.22 26.32
CA ILE A 242 20.19 27.31 25.20
C ILE A 242 21.59 26.97 25.72
N LEU A 243 22.25 26.03 25.07
CA LEU A 243 23.66 25.71 25.29
C LEU A 243 24.54 26.53 24.35
N LEU A 244 24.17 26.59 23.07
CA LEU A 244 24.95 27.27 22.05
C LEU A 244 24.01 27.91 21.04
N GLN A 245 24.30 29.14 20.63
CA GLN A 245 23.65 29.74 19.48
C GLN A 245 24.60 30.55 18.63
N GLY A 246 24.23 30.74 17.37
CA GLY A 246 24.97 31.56 16.42
C GLY A 246 24.25 31.61 15.09
N ASN A 247 24.94 32.11 14.07
CA ASN A 247 24.39 32.17 12.71
C ASN A 247 25.27 31.44 11.71
N TYR A 248 24.60 30.84 10.73
CA TYR A 248 25.19 30.33 9.51
C TYR A 248 24.93 31.28 8.34
N ALA A 249 25.90 31.40 7.44
CA ALA A 249 25.76 32.00 6.14
C ALA A 249 26.16 30.99 5.06
N HIS A 250 25.18 30.30 4.49
CA HIS A 250 25.40 29.27 3.44
C HIS A 250 26.35 28.16 3.90
N ASP A 251 25.97 27.44 4.97
CA ASP A 251 26.73 26.33 5.58
C ASP A 251 27.99 26.74 6.36
N ILE A 252 28.34 28.03 6.35
CA ILE A 252 29.53 28.57 7.00
C ILE A 252 29.14 29.28 8.30
N ARG A 253 29.79 28.96 9.43
CA ARG A 253 29.61 29.72 10.68
C ARG A 253 30.07 31.16 10.47
N ASP A 254 29.26 32.11 10.90
CA ASP A 254 29.56 33.53 10.74
C ASP A 254 29.30 34.30 12.03
N SER A 255 29.96 35.46 12.15
CA SER A 255 29.75 36.43 13.21
C SER A 255 30.05 35.86 14.61
N ILE A 256 29.23 36.17 15.62
CA ILE A 256 29.44 35.73 17.00
C ILE A 256 28.60 34.50 17.30
N TRP A 257 29.24 33.50 17.87
CA TRP A 257 28.63 32.33 18.47
C TRP A 257 28.74 32.44 19.99
N THR A 258 27.66 32.14 20.70
CA THR A 258 27.59 32.29 22.16
C THR A 258 27.31 30.94 22.79
N THR A 259 28.21 30.52 23.69
CA THR A 259 28.03 29.36 24.55
C THR A 259 27.54 29.83 25.92
N TYR A 260 26.55 29.15 26.45
CA TYR A 260 25.97 29.40 27.76
C TYR A 260 26.21 28.21 28.68
N SER A 261 26.29 28.46 29.98
CA SER A 261 26.30 27.44 31.02
C SER A 261 24.89 26.86 31.26
N GLU A 262 24.81 25.78 32.05
CA GLU A 262 23.52 25.22 32.52
C GLU A 262 22.69 26.22 33.36
N SER A 263 23.32 27.23 33.97
CA SER A 263 22.61 28.32 34.67
C SER A 263 22.07 29.39 33.71
N GLY A 264 22.48 29.37 32.44
CA GLY A 264 22.11 30.36 31.43
C GLY A 264 23.03 31.57 31.36
N GLU A 265 24.18 31.55 32.04
CA GLU A 265 25.20 32.59 31.92
C GLU A 265 26.06 32.39 30.68
N ILE A 266 26.56 33.46 30.07
CA ILE A 266 27.51 33.34 28.97
C ILE A 266 28.83 32.78 29.52
N GLU A 267 29.33 31.72 28.91
CA GLU A 267 30.67 31.19 29.17
C GLU A 267 31.66 31.70 28.12
N TYR A 268 31.28 31.60 26.84
CA TYR A 268 32.18 31.93 25.73
C TYR A 268 31.48 32.70 24.62
N LEU A 269 32.23 33.61 24.01
CA LEU A 269 31.90 34.30 22.77
C LEU A 269 32.96 33.99 21.72
N ASP A 270 32.57 33.26 20.68
CA ASP A 270 33.41 32.83 19.58
C ASP A 270 33.13 33.67 18.34
N SER A 271 34.14 34.42 17.89
CA SER A 271 34.08 35.22 16.66
C SER A 271 34.55 34.38 15.47
N TYR A 272 33.66 34.15 14.51
CA TYR A 272 33.94 33.46 13.26
C TYR A 272 34.03 34.43 12.09
N SER A 273 34.93 34.14 11.15
CA SER A 273 34.99 34.79 9.84
C SER A 273 35.30 33.74 8.79
N ASN A 274 34.46 33.65 7.75
CA ASN A 274 34.55 32.62 6.71
C ASN A 274 34.64 31.19 7.28
N GLY A 275 33.93 30.92 8.38
CA GLY A 275 33.89 29.61 9.03
C GLY A 275 35.09 29.30 9.92
N LEU A 276 36.09 30.18 9.97
CA LEU A 276 37.27 30.03 10.82
C LEU A 276 37.06 30.79 12.13
N LEU A 277 37.36 30.12 13.24
CA LEU A 277 37.38 30.75 14.56
C LEU A 277 38.56 31.72 14.64
N ILE A 278 38.28 33.01 14.82
CA ILE A 278 39.28 34.08 14.88
C ILE A 278 39.63 34.42 16.33
N LYS A 279 38.65 34.39 17.23
CA LYS A 279 38.80 34.82 18.62
C LYS A 279 37.76 34.18 19.53
N ARG A 280 38.18 33.74 20.72
CA ARG A 280 37.30 33.39 21.85
C ARG A 280 37.50 34.39 22.99
N THR A 281 36.41 34.83 23.61
CA THR A 281 36.44 35.60 24.86
C THR A 281 35.50 35.02 25.92
N ASP A 282 35.75 35.31 27.18
CA ASP A 282 34.76 35.12 28.25
C ASP A 282 33.65 36.21 28.21
N LYS A 283 32.73 36.16 29.18
CA LYS A 283 31.62 37.11 29.31
C LYS A 283 32.06 38.54 29.60
N GLU A 284 33.24 38.74 30.19
CA GLU A 284 33.86 40.05 30.41
C GLU A 284 34.68 40.56 29.20
N GLY A 285 34.80 39.76 28.13
CA GLY A 285 35.50 40.13 26.91
C GLY A 285 37.01 39.89 26.95
N LYS A 286 37.53 39.24 28.00
CA LYS A 286 38.95 38.83 28.08
C LYS A 286 39.19 37.70 27.09
N LYS A 287 40.25 37.85 26.29
CA LYS A 287 40.66 36.84 25.30
C LYS A 287 41.12 35.57 26.00
N LEU A 288 40.61 34.43 25.57
CA LEU A 288 41.03 33.11 26.01
C LEU A 288 41.99 32.51 24.98
N GLU A 289 43.00 31.77 25.44
CA GLU A 289 43.90 31.03 24.54
C GLU A 289 43.17 29.81 23.99
N LEU A 290 43.19 29.66 22.67
CA LEU A 290 42.65 28.49 21.99
C LEU A 290 43.66 27.37 22.12
N LYS A 291 43.36 26.35 22.93
CA LYS A 291 44.15 25.12 22.92
C LYS A 291 43.86 24.38 21.62
N GLN A 292 44.90 23.88 20.94
CA GLN A 292 44.76 23.16 19.65
C GLN A 292 43.85 21.92 19.73
N GLU A 293 43.54 21.44 20.94
CA GLU A 293 42.73 20.25 21.22
C GLU A 293 41.31 20.55 21.73
N GLU A 294 40.92 21.82 21.92
CA GLU A 294 39.51 22.14 22.23
C GLU A 294 38.67 21.92 20.97
N GLU A 295 38.12 20.70 20.85
CA GLU A 295 37.21 20.32 19.78
C GLU A 295 36.08 21.37 19.73
N ILE A 296 36.08 22.16 18.65
CA ILE A 296 34.93 22.97 18.27
C ILE A 296 33.74 22.01 18.28
N ILE A 297 32.81 22.18 19.23
CA ILE A 297 31.68 21.27 19.47
C ILE A 297 31.16 20.80 18.10
N PRO A 298 31.32 19.51 17.75
CA PRO A 298 30.86 19.03 16.46
C PRO A 298 29.34 19.17 16.44
N LEU A 299 28.80 20.11 15.68
CA LEU A 299 27.35 20.41 15.75
C LEU A 299 26.48 19.35 15.08
N ASN A 300 27.12 18.34 14.48
CA ASN A 300 26.49 17.16 13.93
C ASN A 300 26.53 15.96 14.90
N ILE A 301 26.52 16.22 16.21
CA ILE A 301 26.36 15.19 17.24
C ILE A 301 24.95 14.60 17.13
N ASP A 302 24.89 13.27 17.21
CA ASP A 302 23.67 12.49 17.38
C ASP A 302 23.08 12.80 18.78
N PRO A 303 21.81 13.21 18.88
CA PRO A 303 21.18 13.52 20.16
C PRO A 303 21.36 12.44 21.23
N SER A 304 21.35 11.16 20.82
CA SER A 304 21.52 10.01 21.73
C SER A 304 22.95 9.81 22.25
N LYS A 305 23.93 10.41 21.57
CA LYS A 305 25.36 10.31 21.88
C LYS A 305 25.91 11.56 22.56
N MET A 306 25.08 12.58 22.73
CA MET A 306 25.47 13.80 23.41
C MET A 306 25.48 13.55 24.93
N ASP A 307 26.67 13.33 25.49
CA ASP A 307 26.87 13.47 26.93
C ASP A 307 26.93 14.98 27.25
N PRO A 308 26.00 15.53 28.04
CA PRO A 308 26.03 16.94 28.43
C PRO A 308 27.33 17.32 29.14
N ASN A 309 28.05 16.36 29.73
CA ASN A 309 29.33 16.57 30.40
C ASN A 309 30.54 16.55 29.45
N VAL A 310 30.40 16.07 28.21
CA VAL A 310 31.49 16.13 27.21
C VAL A 310 31.76 17.57 26.76
N ILE A 311 30.79 18.46 26.93
CA ILE A 311 30.95 19.91 26.66
C ILE A 311 31.67 20.63 27.83
N LYS A 312 31.90 19.95 28.96
CA LYS A 312 32.53 20.52 30.17
C LYS A 312 34.06 20.50 30.17
N ARG A 313 34.73 20.05 29.11
CA ARG A 313 36.20 19.84 29.13
C ARG A 313 36.97 20.64 28.10
#